data_AF-A0A3D5AFZ2-F1
#
_entry.id   AF-A0A3D5AFZ2-F1
#
_cell.length_a   1.000
_cell.length_b   1.000
_cell.length_c   1.000
_cell.angle_alpha   90.00
_cell.angle_beta   90.00
_cell.angle_gamma   90.00
#
_symmetry.space_group_name_H-M   'P 1'
#
loop_
_entity.id
_entity.type
_entity.pdbx_description
1 polymer ?
#
loop_
_entity_poly.entity_id
_entity_poly.type
_entity_poly.pdbx_seq_one_letter_code
_entity_poly.pdbx_strand_id
1 'polypeptide(L)' 'MSLSARYVVEFPFDRTVGPKIGTFLGGLREAKLYGVRTSDGTILCPAHEFDPRTAEETGELVPLED' A
#
# COMPACT_ATOMS: atom_id res chain seq x y z
N MET A 1 44.19 11.61 9.35
CA MET A 1 43.62 10.24 9.33
C MET A 1 42.10 10.38 9.28
N SER A 2 41.42 9.65 8.41
CA SER A 2 39.96 9.68 8.27
C SER A 2 39.33 8.62 9.18
N LEU A 3 38.19 8.94 9.79
CA LEU A 3 37.41 8.01 10.62
C LEU A 3 36.34 7.34 9.76
N SER A 4 36.17 6.02 9.89
CA SER A 4 35.12 5.26 9.21
C SER A 4 34.55 4.16 10.12
N ALA A 5 33.25 3.90 10.03
CA ALA A 5 32.56 2.81 10.70
C ALA A 5 31.55 2.15 9.76
N ARG A 6 31.21 0.88 10.02
CA ARG A 6 30.18 0.16 9.25
C ARG A 6 28.80 0.69 9.60
N TYR A 7 28.07 1.20 8.61
CA TYR A 7 26.68 1.62 8.75
C TYR A 7 25.77 0.65 7.97
N VAL A 8 24.65 0.28 8.58
CA VAL A 8 23.58 -0.50 7.93
C VAL A 8 22.36 0.41 7.84
N VAL A 9 21.78 0.54 6.65
CA VAL A 9 20.55 1.28 6.45
C VAL A 9 19.40 0.43 6.99
N GLU A 10 18.76 0.89 8.05
CA GLU A 10 17.58 0.27 8.63
C GLU A 10 16.47 1.29 8.81
N PHE A 11 15.23 0.80 8.83
CA PHE A 11 14.03 1.59 9.11
C PHE A 11 13.35 1.04 10.38
N PRO A 12 13.95 1.22 11.57
CA PRO A 12 13.49 0.61 12.82
C PRO A 12 12.32 1.40 13.43
N PHE A 13 11.29 1.65 12.64
CA PHE A 13 10.06 2.28 13.08
C PHE A 13 8.86 1.47 12.59
N ASP A 14 7.83 1.42 13.43
CA ASP A 14 6.52 0.95 13.01
C ASP A 14 5.80 2.09 12.28
N ARG A 15 5.16 1.76 11.15
CA ARG A 15 4.25 2.67 10.46
C ARG A 15 2.84 2.14 10.58
N THR A 16 1.92 3.04 10.88
CA THR A 16 0.50 2.78 10.63
C THR A 16 0.25 2.81 9.14
N VAL A 17 -0.64 1.93 8.68
CA VAL A 17 -1.11 1.93 7.30
C VAL A 17 -2.27 2.90 7.15
N GLY A 18 -2.42 3.45 5.96
CA GLY A 18 -3.57 4.26 5.60
C GLY A 18 -4.85 3.42 5.52
N PRO A 19 -6.03 4.06 5.36
CA PRO A 19 -7.30 3.37 5.35
C PRO A 19 -7.44 2.30 4.26
N LYS A 20 -6.83 2.51 3.09
CA LYS A 20 -6.99 1.60 1.95
C LYS A 20 -6.09 0.37 2.10
N ILE A 21 -4.81 0.58 2.41
CA ILE A 21 -3.88 -0.51 2.73
C ILE A 21 -4.37 -1.28 3.96
N GLY A 22 -4.82 -0.57 5.00
CA GLY A 22 -5.36 -1.18 6.21
C GLY A 22 -6.59 -2.05 5.94
N THR A 23 -7.52 -1.59 5.09
CA THR A 23 -8.69 -2.39 4.70
C THR A 23 -8.29 -3.64 3.93
N PHE A 24 -7.34 -3.54 2.99
CA PHE A 24 -6.85 -4.72 2.26
C PHE A 24 -6.21 -5.75 3.21
N LEU A 25 -5.29 -5.33 4.08
CA LEU A 25 -4.63 -6.21 5.03
C LEU A 25 -5.62 -6.81 6.04
N GLY A 26 -6.62 -6.04 6.48
CA GLY A 26 -7.72 -6.51 7.31
C GLY A 26 -8.59 -7.54 6.59
N GLY A 27 -8.90 -7.31 5.32
CA GLY A 27 -9.65 -8.23 4.47
C GLY A 27 -8.95 -9.58 4.27
N LEU A 28 -7.63 -9.59 4.10
CA LEU A 28 -6.85 -10.84 3.99
C LEU A 28 -7.04 -11.75 5.21
N ARG A 29 -7.15 -11.16 6.43
CA ARG A 29 -7.44 -11.92 7.66
C ARG A 29 -8.82 -12.60 7.62
N GLU A 30 -9.75 -12.04 6.85
CA GLU A 30 -11.11 -12.55 6.67
C GLU A 30 -11.29 -13.34 5.38
N ALA A 31 -10.21 -13.65 4.65
CA ALA A 31 -10.25 -14.24 3.31
C ALA A 31 -11.10 -13.43 2.31
N LYS A 32 -11.07 -12.09 2.41
CA LYS A 32 -11.72 -11.16 1.48
C LYS A 32 -10.68 -10.32 0.76
N LEU A 33 -10.81 -10.19 -0.56
CA LEU A 33 -9.93 -9.34 -1.35
C LEU A 33 -10.57 -7.97 -1.61
N TYR A 34 -9.74 -6.94 -1.57
CA TYR A 34 -10.11 -5.56 -1.86
C TYR A 34 -9.11 -4.95 -2.84
N GLY A 35 -9.63 -4.23 -3.84
CA GLY A 35 -8.86 -3.35 -4.71
C GLY A 35 -9.29 -1.90 -4.54
N VAL A 36 -8.76 -1.03 -5.37
CA VAL A 36 -9.12 0.39 -5.43
C VAL A 36 -9.22 0.87 -6.88
N ARG A 37 -10.19 1.73 -7.19
CA ARG A 37 -10.34 2.29 -8.53
C ARG A 37 -9.25 3.34 -8.82
N THR A 38 -8.54 3.22 -9.92
CA THR A 38 -7.55 4.21 -10.40
C THR A 38 -8.24 5.31 -11.23
N SER A 39 -7.53 6.40 -11.53
CA SER A 39 -8.06 7.51 -12.33
C SER A 39 -8.39 7.10 -13.78
N ASP A 40 -7.71 6.08 -14.31
CA ASP A 40 -8.01 5.49 -15.61
C ASP A 40 -9.18 4.47 -15.59
N GLY A 41 -9.85 4.32 -14.44
CA GLY A 41 -11.03 3.49 -14.26
C GLY A 41 -10.75 2.00 -14.03
N THR A 42 -9.48 1.59 -14.02
CA THR A 42 -9.09 0.21 -13.70
C THR A 42 -9.12 -0.05 -12.19
N ILE A 43 -8.96 -1.32 -11.79
CA ILE A 43 -8.90 -1.71 -10.38
C ILE A 43 -7.48 -2.15 -10.05
N LEU A 44 -6.85 -1.44 -9.12
CA LEU A 44 -5.54 -1.77 -8.57
C LEU A 44 -5.71 -2.72 -7.37
N CYS A 45 -5.05 -3.88 -7.42
CA CYS A 45 -4.95 -4.84 -6.32
C CYS A 45 -3.47 -5.25 -6.17
N PRO A 46 -2.85 -5.12 -4.98
CA PRO A 46 -3.42 -4.73 -3.68
C PRO A 46 -3.88 -3.26 -3.60
N ALA A 47 -4.84 -2.95 -2.72
CA ALA A 47 -5.37 -1.59 -2.58
C ALA A 47 -4.36 -0.63 -1.93
N HIS A 48 -4.07 0.49 -2.60
CA HIS A 48 -3.14 1.55 -2.15
C HIS A 48 -3.79 2.93 -2.17
N GLU A 49 -3.25 3.89 -1.41
CA GLU A 49 -3.66 5.30 -1.43
C GLU A 49 -3.31 6.03 -2.73
N PHE A 50 -2.24 5.63 -3.39
CA PHE A 50 -1.75 6.25 -4.62
C PHE A 50 -1.47 5.22 -5.71
N ASP A 51 -1.74 5.60 -6.95
CA ASP A 51 -1.41 4.78 -8.11
C ASP A 51 0.12 4.81 -8.32
N PRO A 52 0.82 3.67 -8.31
CA PRO A 52 2.27 3.63 -8.46
C PRO A 52 2.77 4.08 -9.85
N ARG A 53 1.88 4.17 -10.85
CA ARG A 53 2.22 4.58 -12.22
C ARG A 53 2.10 6.08 -12.43
N THR A 54 1.11 6.72 -11.80
CA THR A 54 0.80 8.15 -12.01
C THR A 54 1.10 9.01 -10.79
N ALA A 55 1.30 8.41 -9.61
CA ALA A 55 1.39 9.07 -8.31
C ALA A 55 0.13 9.85 -7.90
N GLU A 56 -0.98 9.71 -8.64
CA GLU A 56 -2.27 10.30 -8.29
C GLU A 56 -2.92 9.53 -7.14
N GLU A 57 -3.76 10.21 -6.38
CA GLU A 57 -4.59 9.58 -5.36
C GLU A 57 -5.58 8.61 -6.03
N THR A 58 -5.70 7.40 -5.49
CA THR A 58 -6.67 6.42 -5.99
C THR A 58 -8.08 6.77 -5.50
N GLY A 59 -9.09 6.23 -6.16
CA GLY A 59 -10.49 6.42 -5.82
C GLY A 59 -10.99 5.48 -4.73
N GLU A 60 -12.20 4.99 -4.94
CA GLU A 60 -12.95 4.16 -4.00
C GLU A 60 -12.39 2.74 -3.84
N LEU A 61 -12.50 2.21 -2.61
CA LEU A 61 -12.26 0.80 -2.30
C LEU A 61 -13.34 -0.07 -2.93
N VAL A 62 -12.93 -1.18 -3.54
CA VAL A 62 -13.83 -2.10 -4.24
C VAL A 62 -13.59 -3.53 -3.70
N PRO A 63 -14.61 -4.19 -3.13
CA PRO A 63 -14.53 -5.63 -2.85
C PRO A 63 -14.33 -6.40 -4.15
N LEU A 64 -13.42 -7.37 -4.16
CA LEU A 64 -13.17 -8.23 -5.32
C LEU A 64 -13.88 -9.56 -5.10
N GLU A 65 -14.57 -10.02 -6.13
CA GLU A 65 -15.15 -11.36 -6.19
C GLU A 65 -14.10 -12.35 -6.72
N ASP A 66 -14.31 -13.64 -6.41
CA ASP A 66 -13.47 -14.75 -6.89
C ASP A 66 -13.66 -15.04 -8.39
#